data_AF-A0A0A9F901-F1
#
_entry.id   AF-A0A0A9F901-F1
#
_cell.length_a   1.000
_cell.length_b   1.000
_cell.length_c   1.000
_cell.angle_alpha   90.00
_cell.angle_beta   90.00
_cell.angle_gamma   90.00
#
_symmetry.space_group_name_H-M   'P 1'
#
loop_
_entity.id
_entity.type
_entity.pdbx_description
1 polymer ?
#
loop_
_entity_poly.entity_id
_entity_poly.type
_entity_poly.pdbx_seq_one_letter_code
_entity_poly.pdbx_strand_id
1 'polypeptide(L)' 'MASILRALGIPVQGGEVKAAFKQALLKFHPDRVSRNDLYQQVKAEETFKFISHLKEKLPRFLC' A
#
# COMPACT_ATOMS: atom_id res chain seq x y z
N MET A 1 -11.51 3.77 -1.84
CA MET A 1 -10.31 2.91 -1.69
C MET A 1 -9.59 2.65 -3.00
N ALA A 2 -10.27 2.17 -4.05
CA ALA A 2 -9.61 1.93 -5.34
C ALA A 2 -8.94 3.19 -5.94
N SER A 3 -9.49 4.38 -5.70
CA SER A 3 -8.89 5.67 -6.07
C SER A 3 -7.54 5.91 -5.40
N ILE A 4 -7.40 5.58 -4.10
CA ILE A 4 -6.15 5.74 -3.34
C ILE A 4 -5.08 4.77 -3.85
N LEU A 5 -5.45 3.50 -4.05
CA LEU A 5 -4.51 2.51 -4.59
C LEU A 5 -4.03 2.90 -5.99
N ARG A 6 -4.94 3.39 -6.85
CA ARG A 6 -4.57 3.93 -8.17
C ARG A 6 -3.64 5.14 -8.07
N ALA A 7 -3.88 6.06 -7.11
CA ALA A 7 -3.00 7.21 -6.87
C ALA A 7 -1.59 6.79 -6.39
N LEU A 8 -1.48 5.65 -5.70
CA LEU A 8 -0.20 5.03 -5.33
C LEU A 8 0.46 4.24 -6.49
N GLY A 9 -0.13 4.29 -7.69
CA GLY A 9 0.32 3.55 -8.87
C GLY A 9 0.11 2.05 -8.74
N ILE A 10 -0.90 1.62 -7.98
CA ILE A 10 -1.33 0.23 -7.88
C ILE A 10 -2.62 0.06 -8.68
N PRO A 11 -2.59 -0.68 -9.81
CA PRO A 11 -3.79 -0.93 -10.60
C PRO A 11 -4.76 -1.80 -9.80
N VAL A 12 -6.05 -1.47 -9.87
CA VAL A 12 -7.13 -2.29 -9.30
C VAL A 12 -7.87 -2.91 -10.48
N GLN A 13 -7.56 -4.17 -10.80
CA GLN A 13 -8.20 -4.91 -11.88
C GLN A 13 -9.47 -5.60 -11.35
N GLY A 14 -10.56 -5.57 -12.11
CA GLY A 14 -11.77 -6.37 -11.84
C GLY A 14 -12.47 -6.13 -10.49
N GLY A 15 -12.14 -5.07 -9.75
CA GLY A 15 -12.66 -4.86 -8.39
C GLY A 15 -11.92 -5.64 -7.30
N GLU A 16 -10.77 -6.27 -7.61
CA GLU A 16 -9.96 -7.03 -6.65
C GLU A 16 -9.12 -6.11 -5.73
N VAL A 17 -9.82 -5.37 -4.87
CA VAL A 17 -9.22 -4.43 -3.92
C VAL A 17 -8.23 -5.15 -2.98
N LYS A 18 -8.55 -6.38 -2.55
CA LYS A 18 -7.67 -7.21 -1.69
C LYS A 18 -6.32 -7.49 -2.34
N ALA A 19 -6.29 -7.87 -3.62
CA ALA A 19 -5.07 -8.16 -4.34
C ALA A 19 -4.21 -6.90 -4.50
N ALA A 20 -4.85 -5.77 -4.86
CA ALA A 20 -4.20 -4.48 -4.95
C ALA A 20 -3.62 -4.02 -3.58
N PHE A 21 -4.32 -4.24 -2.47
CA PHE A 21 -3.78 -3.96 -1.13
C PHE A 21 -2.52 -4.79 -0.82
N LYS A 22 -2.52 -6.09 -1.14
CA LYS A 22 -1.34 -6.94 -0.97
C LYS A 22 -0.17 -6.43 -1.82
N GLN A 23 -0.42 -6.06 -3.06
CA GLN A 23 0.60 -5.47 -3.94
C GLN A 23 1.15 -4.15 -3.38
N ALA A 24 0.28 -3.29 -2.85
CA ALA A 24 0.69 -2.02 -2.25
C ALA A 24 1.60 -2.24 -1.02
N LEU A 25 1.22 -3.13 -0.11
CA LEU A 25 2.04 -3.48 1.06
C LEU A 25 3.41 -4.03 0.66
N LEU A 26 3.45 -4.88 -0.38
CA LEU A 26 4.71 -5.40 -0.90
C LEU A 26 5.56 -4.30 -1.57
N LYS A 27 4.96 -3.37 -2.32
CA LYS A 27 5.69 -2.31 -3.01
C LYS A 27 6.34 -1.32 -2.05
N PHE A 28 5.63 -0.95 -0.98
CA PHE A 28 6.07 0.05 -0.01
C PHE A 28 6.67 -0.55 1.26
N HIS A 29 6.98 -1.85 1.27
CA HIS A 29 7.62 -2.47 2.44
C HIS A 29 8.99 -1.82 2.71
N PRO A 30 9.30 -1.42 3.96
CA PRO A 30 10.55 -0.73 4.28
C PRO A 30 11.80 -1.55 3.90
N ASP A 31 11.74 -2.88 4.00
CA ASP A 31 12.85 -3.77 3.59
C ASP A 31 13.15 -3.78 2.09
N ARG A 32 12.27 -3.23 1.24
CA ARG A 32 12.50 -3.15 -0.21
C ARG A 32 13.20 -1.87 -0.64
N VAL A 33 13.48 -0.97 0.30
CA VAL A 33 14.13 0.30 0.03
C VAL A 33 15.55 0.28 0.57
N SER A 34 16.49 0.82 -0.22
CA SER A 34 17.87 1.01 0.23
C SER A 34 17.92 1.94 1.44
N ARG A 35 18.62 1.53 2.49
CA ARG A 35 18.82 2.34 3.71
C ARG A 35 19.72 3.56 3.50
N ASN A 36 20.34 3.68 2.32
CA ASN A 36 21.22 4.81 2.00
C ASN A 36 20.44 6.06 1.55
N ASP A 37 19.14 5.93 1.25
CA ASP A 37 18.28 7.05 0.90
C ASP A 37 17.20 7.23 1.97
N LEU A 38 17.46 8.18 2.88
CA LEU A 38 16.56 8.50 3.99
C LEU A 38 15.17 8.94 3.50
N TYR A 39 15.09 9.67 2.39
CA TYR A 39 13.81 10.14 1.86
C TYR A 39 12.96 8.96 1.39
N GLN A 40 13.55 8.04 0.64
CA GLN A 40 12.83 6.86 0.15
C GLN A 40 12.43 5.93 1.31
N GLN A 41 13.29 5.79 2.32
CA GLN A 41 12.99 4.98 3.50
C GLN A 41 11.78 5.53 4.27
N VAL A 42 11.79 6.83 4.59
CA VAL A 42 10.67 7.49 5.29
C VAL A 42 9.40 7.42 4.45
N LYS A 43 9.50 7.69 3.14
CA LYS A 43 8.35 7.62 2.24
C LYS A 43 7.73 6.22 2.21
N ALA A 44 8.53 5.17 2.14
CA ALA A 44 8.04 3.80 2.17
C ALA A 44 7.39 3.45 3.50
N GLU A 45 8.04 3.80 4.62
CA GLU A 45 7.51 3.56 5.96
C GLU A 45 6.15 4.25 6.19
N GLU A 46 6.05 5.54 5.90
CA GLU A 46 4.81 6.31 6.09
C GLU A 46 3.70 5.83 5.14
N THR A 47 4.04 5.49 3.89
CA THR A 47 3.08 4.92 2.95
C THR A 47 2.60 3.54 3.41
N PHE A 48 3.48 2.71 3.96
CA PHE A 48 3.15 1.40 4.48
C PHE A 48 2.23 1.48 5.71
N LYS A 49 2.50 2.39 6.65
CA LYS A 49 1.62 2.67 7.80
C LYS A 49 0.24 3.12 7.34
N PHE A 50 0.19 4.04 6.38
CA PHE A 50 -1.06 4.54 5.82
C PHE A 50 -1.89 3.43 5.18
N ILE A 51 -1.30 2.59 4.33
CA ILE A 51 -1.97 1.44 3.70
C ILE A 51 -2.46 0.44 4.76
N SER A 52 -1.65 0.17 5.78
CA SER A 52 -2.01 -0.76 6.86
C SER A 52 -3.21 -0.27 7.65
N HIS A 53 -3.24 1.02 8.02
CA HIS A 53 -4.39 1.64 8.69
C HIS A 53 -5.65 1.62 7.83
N LEU A 54 -5.52 1.88 6.52
CA LEU A 54 -6.65 1.78 5.60
C LEU A 54 -7.22 0.36 5.52
N LYS A 55 -6.35 -0.66 5.58
CA LYS A 55 -6.77 -2.06 5.60
C LYS A 55 -7.53 -2.41 6.87
N GLU A 56 -7.14 -1.88 8.03
CA GLU A 56 -7.86 -2.09 9.29
C GLU A 56 -9.25 -1.46 9.29
N LYS A 57 -9.41 -0.31 8.62
CA LYS A 57 -10.69 0.37 8.46
C LYS A 57 -11.61 -0.27 7.42
N LEU A 58 -11.16 -1.28 6.68
CA LEU A 58 -11.99 -1.96 5.70
C LEU A 58 -12.93 -2.98 6.37
N PRO A 59 -14.23 -2.99 6.00
CA PRO A 59 -15.11 -4.09 6.33
C PRO A 59 -14.49 -5.43 5.88
N ARG A 60 -14.49 -6.44 6.75
CA ARG A 60 -13.91 -7.77 6.45
C ARG A 60 -14.49 -8.41 5.18
N PHE A 61 -15.70 -8.02 4.77
CA PHE A 61 -16.37 -8.51 3.56
C PHE A 61 -15.81 -7.93 2.24
N LEU A 62 -14.94 -6.92 2.30
CA LEU A 62 -14.21 -6.38 1.14
C LEU A 62 -12.76 -6.93 1.07
N CYS A 63 -12.43 -7.91 1.92
CA CYS A 63 -11.06 -8.29 2.27
C CYS A 63 -10.71 -9.75 2.03
#